data_AF-A0A523AZ33-F1
#
_entry.id   AF-A0A523AZ33-F1
#
_cell.length_a   1.000
_cell.length_b   1.000
_cell.length_c   1.000
_cell.angle_alpha   90.00
_cell.angle_beta   90.00
_cell.angle_gamma   90.00
#
_symmetry.space_group_name_H-M   'P 1'
#
loop_
_entity.id
_entity.type
_entity.pdbx_description
1 polymer ?
#
loop_
_entity_poly.entity_id
_entity_poly.type
_entity_poly.pdbx_seq_one_letter_code
_entity_poly.pdbx_strand_id
1 'polypeptide(L)' 'MSRNKLLSVKKRLIKAGRRTRRAPIWAVVKTRGRVRDSMKRRRWYRSKLKP' A
#
# COMPACT_ATOMS: atom_id res chain seq x y z
N MET A 1 -21.17 11.09 -1.77
CA MET A 1 -20.66 10.14 -2.79
C MET A 1 -19.51 9.24 -2.26
N SER A 2 -19.67 8.56 -1.11
CA SER A 2 -18.61 7.72 -0.53
C SER A 2 -18.82 6.22 -0.76
N ARG A 3 -20.08 5.77 -0.88
CA ARG A 3 -20.48 4.36 -1.01
C ARG A 3 -20.39 3.86 -2.45
N ASN A 4 -21.00 4.58 -3.39
CA ASN A 4 -20.98 4.22 -4.81
C ASN A 4 -19.82 4.94 -5.49
N LYS A 5 -18.76 4.19 -5.78
CA LYS A 5 -17.54 4.67 -6.46
C LYS A 5 -17.43 4.04 -7.83
N LEU A 6 -16.99 4.82 -8.81
CA LEU A 6 -16.58 4.31 -10.11
C LEU A 6 -15.55 3.19 -9.97
N LEU A 7 -15.54 2.26 -10.92
CA LEU A 7 -14.63 1.12 -10.93
C LEU A 7 -13.15 1.56 -10.94
N SER A 8 -12.84 2.65 -11.66
CA SER A 8 -11.50 3.23 -11.73
C SER A 8 -10.98 3.66 -10.35
N VAL A 9 -11.83 4.36 -9.59
CA VAL A 9 -11.53 4.79 -8.22
C VAL A 9 -11.36 3.57 -7.31
N LYS A 10 -12.23 2.55 -7.40
CA LYS A 10 -12.08 1.30 -6.63
C LYS A 10 -10.73 0.63 -6.89
N LYS A 11 -10.33 0.49 -8.16
CA LYS A 11 -9.03 -0.10 -8.54
C LYS A 11 -7.85 0.68 -7.96
N ARG A 12 -7.89 2.03 -8.00
CA ARG A 12 -6.86 2.90 -7.40
C ARG A 12 -6.77 2.72 -5.88
N LEU A 13 -7.90 2.69 -5.19
CA LEU A 13 -7.96 2.48 -3.74
C LEU A 13 -7.43 1.10 -3.33
N ILE A 14 -7.81 0.05 -4.05
CA ILE A 14 -7.31 -1.31 -3.82
C ILE A 14 -5.79 -1.36 -4.02
N LYS A 15 -5.27 -0.77 -5.11
CA LYS A 15 -3.82 -0.70 -5.38
C LYS A 15 -3.07 0.05 -4.28
N ALA A 16 -3.63 1.17 -3.79
CA ALA A 16 -3.07 1.93 -2.67
C ALA A 16 -3.05 1.10 -1.37
N GLY A 17 -4.11 0.32 -1.10
CA GLY A 17 -4.16 -0.60 0.03
C GLY A 17 -3.06 -1.67 -0.03
N ARG A 18 -2.86 -2.31 -1.18
CA ARG A 18 -1.82 -3.33 -1.36
C ARG A 18 -0.40 -2.78 -1.17
N ARG A 19 -0.12 -1.56 -1.65
CA ARG A 19 1.19 -0.90 -1.53
C ARG A 19 1.64 -0.59 -0.10
N THR A 20 0.69 -0.52 0.83
CA THR A 20 0.93 -0.14 2.23
C THR A 20 1.43 -1.31 3.09
N ARG A 21 1.49 -2.53 2.53
CA ARG A 21 1.95 -3.73 3.25
C ARG A 21 3.47 -3.73 3.43
N ARG A 22 3.94 -4.40 4.48
CA ARG A 22 5.37 -4.66 4.73
C ARG A 22 5.95 -5.64 3.70
N ALA A 23 7.27 -5.69 3.63
CA ALA A 23 7.96 -6.70 2.83
C ALA A 23 7.61 -8.11 3.32
N PRO A 24 7.36 -9.08 2.42
CA PRO A 24 7.14 -10.47 2.80
C PRO A 24 8.39 -11.10 3.44
N ILE A 25 8.18 -12.06 4.35
CA ILE A 25 9.28 -12.73 5.09
C ILE A 25 10.30 -13.36 4.15
N TRP A 26 9.86 -14.03 3.09
CA TRP A 26 10.78 -14.65 2.12
C TRP A 26 11.72 -13.64 1.44
N ALA A 27 11.28 -12.38 1.25
CA ALA A 27 12.10 -11.32 0.68
C ALA A 27 13.12 -10.79 1.69
N VAL A 28 12.76 -10.74 2.97
CA VAL A 28 13.67 -10.41 4.07
C VAL A 28 14.79 -11.46 4.14
N VAL A 29 14.43 -12.75 4.14
CA VAL A 29 15.39 -13.87 4.20
C VAL A 29 16.32 -13.85 2.98
N LYS A 30 15.75 -13.72 1.77
CA LYS A 30 16.52 -13.66 0.52
C LYS A 30 17.54 -12.51 0.51
N THR A 31 17.20 -11.38 1.12
CA THR A 31 18.07 -10.19 1.16
C THR A 31 18.95 -10.11 2.41
N ARG A 32 19.04 -11.20 3.19
CA ARG A 32 19.76 -11.24 4.48
C ARG A 32 19.36 -10.07 5.40
N GLY A 33 18.08 -9.74 5.40
CA GLY A 33 17.51 -8.69 6.24
C GLY A 33 17.76 -7.26 5.76
N ARG A 34 18.25 -7.03 4.53
CA ARG A 34 18.41 -5.67 3.98
C ARG A 34 17.08 -5.01 3.66
N VAL A 35 16.10 -5.76 3.16
CA VAL A 35 14.75 -5.23 2.85
C VAL A 35 13.76 -5.71 3.91
N ARG A 36 13.39 -4.82 4.86
CA ARG A 36 12.50 -5.16 6.00
C ARG A 36 11.12 -4.50 5.92
N ASP A 37 11.04 -3.25 5.46
CA ASP A 37 9.78 -2.52 5.29
C ASP A 37 9.64 -2.02 3.84
N SER A 38 8.42 -1.69 3.45
CA SER A 38 8.11 -1.04 2.18
C SER A 38 8.28 0.47 2.32
N MET A 39 9.15 1.06 1.50
CA MET A 39 9.33 2.52 1.45
C MET A 39 8.07 3.28 1.03
N LYS A 40 7.10 2.59 0.40
CA LYS A 40 5.82 3.18 -0.07
C LYS A 40 4.69 3.02 0.94
N ARG A 41 5.03 2.71 2.20
CA ARG A 41 4.06 2.54 3.28
C ARG A 41 3.42 3.88 3.64
N ARG A 42 2.09 3.91 3.60
CA ARG A 42 1.29 5.13 3.79
C ARG A 42 0.38 4.98 5.00
N ARG A 43 0.24 6.03 5.81
CA ARG A 43 -0.77 6.11 6.88
C ARG A 43 -1.88 7.09 6.50
N TRP A 44 -3.12 6.74 6.79
CA TRP A 44 -4.30 7.51 6.39
C TRP A 44 -4.37 8.92 7.00
N TYR A 45 -3.71 9.14 8.14
CA TYR A 45 -3.65 10.43 8.81
C TYR A 45 -2.45 11.29 8.36
N ARG A 46 -1.33 10.68 7.95
CA ARG A 46 -0.13 11.43 7.50
C ARG A 46 -0.14 11.79 6.02
N SER A 47 -0.69 10.93 5.16
CA SER A 47 -0.69 11.17 3.71
C SER A 47 -2.00 10.71 3.10
N LYS A 48 -2.81 11.69 2.70
CA LYS A 48 -4.13 11.47 2.07
C LYS A 48 -3.95 11.00 0.63
N LEU A 49 -4.90 10.19 0.15
CA LEU A 49 -4.95 9.83 -1.26
C LEU A 49 -5.56 10.99 -2.02
N LYS A 50 -4.90 11.41 -3.10
CA LYS A 50 -5.46 12.40 -4.00
C LYS A 50 -6.69 11.80 -4.70
N PRO A 51 -7.79 12.56 -4.83
CA PRO A 51 -8.96 12.13 -5.59
C PRO A 51 -8.61 11.76 -7.04
#